data_AF-A0A1W9QIZ5-F1
#
_entry.id   AF-A0A1W9QIZ5-F1
#
_cell.length_a   1.000
_cell.length_b   1.000
_cell.length_c   1.000
_cell.angle_alpha   90.00
_cell.angle_beta   90.00
_cell.angle_gamma   90.00
#
_symmetry.space_group_name_H-M   'P 1'
#
loop_
_entity.id
_entity.type
_entity.pdbx_description
1 polymer ?
#
loop_
_entity_poly.entity_id
_entity_poly.type
_entity_poly.pdbx_seq_one_letter_code
_entity_poly.pdbx_strand_id
1 'polypeptide(L)'
;MILNRKAKIKFDLNEFQFDKNGELIFPDFLSVRFFAEKLNSVWKHSLFPNKIAQSGELFGIQLITEIFRFLILKYEKEISSEAFLEANKFLSEKYPDYAFNDLFENFTKQFELKISSKEEILREMLINKIANINPAFAKYRELFDDGNLEKNRIYENLIVDLSDYFESKPPLHFSNLIRLLLKPIEASPDSIEGQLNYIKTH
;
A
#
# COMPACT_ATOMS: atom_id res chain seq x y z
N MET A 1 -0.89 -0.15 -6.67
CA MET A 1 -1.89 -0.10 -5.57
C MET A 1 -2.80 -1.31 -5.64
N ILE A 2 -2.97 -2.03 -4.53
CA ILE A 2 -4.01 -3.06 -4.38
C ILE A 2 -5.36 -2.40 -4.04
N LEU A 3 -6.46 -3.02 -4.47
CA LEU A 3 -7.81 -2.53 -4.18
C LEU A 3 -8.54 -3.50 -3.26
N ASN A 4 -9.19 -3.00 -2.23
CA ASN A 4 -10.05 -3.84 -1.39
C ASN A 4 -11.29 -4.28 -2.19
N ARG A 5 -11.80 -5.48 -1.86
CA ARG A 5 -12.96 -6.10 -2.52
C ARG A 5 -14.21 -5.22 -2.48
N LYS A 6 -14.44 -4.53 -1.36
CA LYS A 6 -15.62 -3.66 -1.19
C LYS A 6 -15.61 -2.51 -2.20
N ALA A 7 -14.45 -1.90 -2.44
CA ALA A 7 -14.26 -0.84 -3.40
C ALA A 7 -14.48 -1.33 -4.84
N LYS A 8 -13.89 -2.48 -5.20
CA LYS A 8 -14.07 -3.10 -6.52
C LYS A 8 -15.55 -3.28 -6.86
N ILE A 9 -16.35 -3.77 -5.91
CA ILE A 9 -17.80 -3.95 -6.07
C ILE A 9 -18.52 -2.60 -6.12
N LYS A 10 -18.24 -1.71 -5.17
CA LYS A 10 -18.92 -0.41 -5.04
C LYS A 10 -18.80 0.46 -6.30
N PHE A 11 -17.61 0.47 -6.90
CA PHE A 11 -17.30 1.31 -8.06
C PHE A 11 -17.36 0.57 -9.40
N ASP A 12 -17.78 -0.71 -9.38
CA ASP A 12 -17.85 -1.57 -10.57
C ASP A 12 -16.53 -1.57 -11.37
N LEU A 13 -15.44 -1.97 -10.69
CA LEU A 13 -14.07 -1.91 -11.21
C LEU A 13 -13.58 -3.24 -11.80
N ASN A 14 -14.48 -4.20 -12.04
CA ASN A 14 -14.12 -5.53 -12.52
C ASN A 14 -13.56 -5.54 -13.96
N GLU A 15 -13.83 -4.48 -14.73
CA GLU A 15 -13.34 -4.32 -16.10
C GLU A 15 -11.89 -3.80 -16.18
N PHE A 16 -11.32 -3.36 -15.06
CA PHE A 16 -9.93 -2.90 -15.02
C PHE A 16 -8.95 -4.06 -14.96
N GLN A 17 -7.75 -3.82 -15.48
CA GLN A 17 -6.69 -4.82 -15.49
C GLN A 17 -6.02 -4.89 -14.12
N PHE A 18 -5.81 -6.13 -13.66
CA PHE A 18 -5.05 -6.42 -12.48
C PHE A 18 -3.91 -7.36 -12.83
N ASP A 19 -2.75 -7.14 -12.21
CA ASP A 19 -1.59 -7.99 -12.42
C ASP A 19 -1.76 -9.36 -11.74
N LYS A 20 -0.70 -10.18 -11.81
CA LYS A 20 -0.69 -11.51 -11.17
C LYS A 20 -0.78 -11.45 -9.64
N ASN A 21 -0.48 -10.31 -9.03
CA ASN A 21 -0.49 -10.10 -7.59
C ASN A 21 -1.84 -9.52 -7.09
N GLY A 22 -2.68 -9.02 -8.00
CA GLY A 22 -3.95 -8.36 -7.70
C GLY A 22 -3.84 -6.84 -7.63
N GLU A 23 -2.75 -6.26 -8.14
CA GLU A 23 -2.53 -4.82 -8.22
C GLU A 23 -3.21 -4.24 -9.46
N LEU A 24 -3.80 -3.05 -9.30
CA LEU A 24 -4.38 -2.30 -10.41
C LEU A 24 -3.29 -1.84 -11.38
N ILE A 25 -3.47 -2.13 -12.67
CA ILE A 25 -2.63 -1.63 -13.76
C ILE A 25 -3.42 -0.62 -14.59
N PHE A 26 -2.83 0.56 -14.79
CA PHE A 26 -3.26 1.49 -15.83
C PHE A 26 -2.34 1.37 -17.07
N PRO A 27 -2.80 0.73 -18.16
CA PRO A 27 -1.98 0.58 -19.37
C PRO A 27 -1.71 1.90 -20.10
N ASP A 28 -2.58 2.89 -19.91
CA ASP A 28 -2.48 4.22 -20.52
C ASP A 28 -3.23 5.27 -19.69
N PHE A 29 -3.08 6.55 -20.06
CA PHE A 29 -3.75 7.64 -19.36
C PHE A 29 -5.28 7.64 -19.52
N LEU A 30 -5.81 7.06 -20.61
CA LEU A 30 -7.25 6.97 -20.82
C LEU A 30 -7.89 6.05 -19.77
N SER A 31 -7.23 4.95 -19.43
CA SER A 31 -7.67 4.03 -18.38
C SER A 31 -7.74 4.70 -17.01
N VAL A 32 -6.78 5.57 -16.68
CA VAL A 32 -6.80 6.35 -15.43
C VAL A 32 -7.99 7.31 -15.39
N ARG A 33 -8.23 8.01 -16.51
CA ARG A 33 -9.35 8.94 -16.63
C ARG A 33 -10.68 8.21 -16.49
N PHE A 34 -10.83 7.07 -17.15
CA PHE A 34 -12.03 6.25 -17.04
C PHE A 34 -12.24 5.73 -15.61
N PHE A 35 -11.17 5.34 -14.92
CA PHE A 35 -11.23 4.99 -13.50
C PHE A 35 -11.72 6.17 -12.65
N ALA A 36 -11.19 7.37 -12.86
CA ALA A 36 -11.64 8.58 -12.17
C ALA A 36 -13.13 8.87 -12.43
N GLU A 37 -13.59 8.71 -13.67
CA GLU A 37 -15.00 8.87 -14.05
C GLU A 37 -15.92 7.86 -13.33
N LYS A 38 -15.48 6.60 -13.16
CA LYS A 38 -16.19 5.59 -12.36
C LYS A 38 -16.30 5.98 -10.87
N LEU A 39 -15.24 6.50 -10.27
CA LEU A 39 -15.29 6.99 -8.89
C LEU A 39 -16.25 8.18 -8.76
N ASN A 40 -16.13 9.14 -9.67
CA ASN A 40 -16.91 10.37 -9.66
C ASN A 40 -18.40 10.12 -9.90
N SER A 41 -18.76 9.13 -10.73
CA SER A 41 -20.17 8.79 -10.97
C SER A 41 -20.84 8.31 -9.69
N VAL A 42 -20.16 7.49 -8.89
CA VAL A 42 -20.66 7.02 -7.58
C VAL A 42 -20.66 8.16 -6.55
N TRP A 43 -19.60 8.98 -6.49
CA TRP A 43 -19.49 10.07 -5.51
C TRP A 43 -20.46 11.22 -5.75
N LYS A 44 -20.83 11.50 -7.01
CA LYS A 44 -21.84 12.53 -7.34
C LYS A 44 -23.18 12.29 -6.65
N HIS A 45 -23.51 11.03 -6.38
CA HIS A 45 -24.72 10.63 -5.68
C HIS A 45 -24.52 10.45 -4.17
N SER A 46 -23.31 10.74 -3.65
CA SER A 46 -22.99 10.67 -2.23
C SER A 46 -23.29 11.99 -1.51
N LEU A 47 -23.37 11.94 -0.19
CA LEU A 47 -23.58 13.10 0.68
C LEU A 47 -22.42 14.13 0.66
N PHE A 48 -21.35 13.88 -0.11
CA PHE A 48 -20.13 14.70 -0.15
C PHE A 48 -19.87 15.28 -1.55
N PRO A 49 -20.55 16.38 -1.94
CA PRO A 49 -20.55 16.90 -3.32
C PRO A 49 -19.22 17.47 -3.81
N ASN A 50 -18.25 17.71 -2.92
CA ASN A 50 -16.94 18.28 -3.28
C ASN A 50 -15.85 17.22 -3.52
N LYS A 51 -16.19 15.92 -3.44
CA LYS A 51 -15.24 14.84 -3.65
C LYS A 51 -15.11 14.54 -5.14
N ILE A 52 -14.04 15.04 -5.78
CA ILE A 52 -13.74 14.78 -7.19
C ILE A 52 -12.38 14.08 -7.29
N ALA A 53 -12.41 12.90 -7.91
CA ALA A 53 -11.23 12.14 -8.32
C ALA A 53 -10.58 12.83 -9.52
N GLN A 54 -9.28 13.07 -9.43
CA GLN A 54 -8.45 13.56 -10.52
C GLN A 54 -7.55 12.43 -11.01
N SER A 55 -7.44 12.27 -12.33
CA SER A 55 -6.60 11.22 -12.91
C SER A 55 -5.13 11.38 -12.54
N GLY A 56 -4.63 12.62 -12.46
CA GLY A 56 -3.24 12.90 -12.05
C GLY A 56 -2.90 12.39 -10.66
N GLU A 57 -3.82 12.57 -9.69
CA GLU A 57 -3.65 12.07 -8.33
C GLU A 57 -3.71 10.54 -8.26
N LEU A 58 -4.67 9.92 -8.97
CA LEU A 58 -4.80 8.46 -9.02
C LEU A 58 -3.56 7.79 -9.62
N PHE A 59 -3.04 8.34 -10.73
CA PHE A 59 -1.81 7.89 -11.33
C PHE A 59 -0.61 8.12 -10.39
N GLY A 60 -0.57 9.27 -9.72
CA GLY A 60 0.47 9.57 -8.73
C GLY A 60 0.48 8.58 -7.56
N ILE A 61 -0.69 8.20 -7.04
CA ILE A 61 -0.82 7.16 -6.01
C ILE A 61 -0.26 5.82 -6.52
N GLN A 62 -0.65 5.39 -7.72
CA GLN A 62 -0.11 4.16 -8.30
C GLN A 62 1.42 4.21 -8.37
N LEU A 63 1.96 5.28 -8.95
CA LEU A 63 3.40 5.46 -9.14
C LEU A 63 4.16 5.46 -7.81
N ILE A 64 3.66 6.15 -6.78
CA ILE A 64 4.26 6.12 -5.44
C ILE A 64 4.27 4.68 -4.88
N THR A 65 3.16 3.94 -4.99
CA THR A 65 3.13 2.55 -4.48
C THR A 65 4.07 1.61 -5.25
N GLU A 66 4.23 1.83 -6.56
CA GLU A 66 5.18 1.07 -7.38
C GLU A 66 6.64 1.39 -7.01
N ILE A 67 6.94 2.66 -6.73
CA ILE A 67 8.25 3.07 -6.23
C ILE A 67 8.54 2.43 -4.87
N PHE A 68 7.55 2.36 -3.97
CA PHE A 68 7.72 1.69 -2.66
C PHE A 68 8.03 0.21 -2.82
N ARG A 69 7.30 -0.51 -3.68
CA ARG A 69 7.64 -1.90 -4.03
C ARG A 69 9.05 -2.02 -4.60
N PHE A 70 9.41 -1.13 -5.51
CA PHE A 70 10.75 -1.11 -6.10
C PHE A 70 11.83 -0.93 -5.04
N LEU A 71 11.66 -0.01 -4.08
CA LEU A 71 12.61 0.21 -2.99
C LEU A 71 12.74 -1.01 -2.07
N ILE A 72 11.63 -1.69 -1.78
CA ILE A 72 11.65 -2.96 -1.03
C ILE A 72 12.43 -4.04 -1.79
N LEU A 73 12.13 -4.26 -3.07
CA LEU A 73 12.82 -5.24 -3.89
C LEU A 73 14.31 -4.90 -4.07
N LYS A 74 14.63 -3.60 -4.17
CA LYS A 74 16.01 -3.11 -4.23
C LYS A 74 16.75 -3.41 -2.93
N TYR A 75 16.13 -3.15 -1.77
CA TYR A 75 16.70 -3.51 -0.47
C TYR A 75 17.01 -5.01 -0.41
N GLU A 76 16.08 -5.86 -0.83
CA GLU A 76 16.30 -7.31 -0.78
C GLU A 76 17.41 -7.75 -1.72
N LYS A 77 17.50 -7.15 -2.91
CA LYS A 77 18.53 -7.47 -3.88
C LYS A 77 19.93 -7.01 -3.45
N GLU A 78 20.04 -5.83 -2.85
CA GLU A 78 21.33 -5.18 -2.57
C GLU A 78 21.84 -5.42 -1.16
N ILE A 79 20.94 -5.62 -0.18
CA ILE A 79 21.27 -5.68 1.25
C ILE A 79 21.04 -7.07 1.84
N SER A 80 19.85 -7.64 1.68
CA SER A 80 19.55 -8.98 2.20
C SER A 80 18.38 -9.64 1.46
N SER A 81 18.66 -10.70 0.71
CA SER A 81 17.65 -11.43 -0.06
C SER A 81 16.59 -12.12 0.81
N GLU A 82 16.86 -12.25 2.11
CA GLU A 82 15.98 -12.88 3.10
C GLU A 82 15.32 -11.84 4.03
N ALA A 83 15.44 -10.54 3.74
CA ALA A 83 15.01 -9.49 4.66
C ALA A 83 13.55 -9.63 5.12
N PHE A 84 12.61 -9.88 4.20
CA PHE A 84 11.20 -10.08 4.56
C PHE A 84 10.88 -11.49 5.08
N LEU A 85 11.69 -12.49 4.74
CA LEU A 85 11.60 -13.82 5.34
C LEU A 85 11.95 -13.75 6.84
N GLU A 86 13.07 -13.10 7.16
CA GLU A 86 13.51 -12.84 8.53
C GLU A 86 12.56 -11.90 9.28
N ALA A 87 12.02 -10.87 8.63
CA ALA A 87 11.01 -9.99 9.22
C ALA A 87 9.73 -10.77 9.59
N ASN A 88 9.27 -11.64 8.69
CA ASN A 88 8.12 -12.51 8.93
C ASN A 88 8.37 -13.45 10.12
N LYS A 89 9.58 -14.02 10.22
CA LYS A 89 10.00 -14.84 11.37
C LYS A 89 9.99 -14.03 12.67
N PHE A 90 10.59 -12.84 12.67
CA PHE A 90 10.62 -11.93 13.82
C PHE A 90 9.20 -11.61 14.33
N LEU A 91 8.26 -11.32 13.43
CA LEU A 91 6.86 -11.08 13.81
C LEU A 91 6.19 -12.35 14.35
N SER A 92 6.46 -13.52 13.76
CA SER A 92 5.90 -14.79 14.24
C SER A 92 6.40 -15.19 15.64
N GLU A 93 7.60 -14.77 16.02
CA GLU A 93 8.12 -15.00 17.38
C GLU A 93 7.48 -14.04 18.40
N LYS A 94 6.99 -12.88 17.95
CA LYS A 94 6.35 -11.86 18.80
C LYS A 94 4.86 -12.12 19.06
N TYR A 95 4.18 -12.82 18.15
CA TYR A 95 2.73 -13.00 18.19
C TYR A 95 2.30 -14.46 18.10
N PRO A 96 1.14 -14.84 18.67
CA PRO A 96 0.65 -16.21 18.54
C PRO A 96 0.41 -16.63 17.09
N ASP A 97 0.87 -17.82 16.71
CA ASP A 97 0.79 -18.35 15.33
C ASP A 97 -0.62 -18.27 14.72
N TYR A 98 -1.65 -18.60 15.50
CA TYR A 98 -3.04 -18.59 15.01
C TYR A 98 -3.49 -17.17 14.62
N ALA A 99 -3.13 -16.17 15.41
CA ALA A 99 -3.51 -14.78 15.18
C ALA A 99 -2.73 -14.20 13.99
N PHE A 100 -1.47 -14.61 13.83
CA PHE A 100 -0.65 -14.20 12.70
C PHE A 100 -1.15 -14.82 11.39
N ASN A 101 -1.45 -16.12 11.37
CA ASN A 101 -2.01 -16.79 10.18
C ASN A 101 -3.38 -16.23 9.79
N ASP A 102 -4.26 -15.97 10.76
CA ASP A 102 -5.56 -15.34 10.54
C ASP A 102 -5.43 -13.94 9.91
N LEU A 103 -4.39 -13.17 10.30
CA LEU A 103 -4.11 -11.87 9.67
C LEU A 103 -3.79 -12.03 8.16
N PHE A 104 -2.92 -12.97 7.78
CA PHE A 104 -2.61 -13.24 6.37
C PHE A 104 -3.85 -13.65 5.58
N GLU A 105 -4.67 -14.55 6.13
CA GLU A 105 -5.91 -14.99 5.48
C GLU A 105 -6.89 -13.82 5.29
N ASN A 106 -7.11 -13.03 6.34
CA ASN A 106 -8.03 -11.90 6.30
C ASN A 106 -7.56 -10.82 5.32
N PHE A 107 -6.26 -10.51 5.29
CA PHE A 107 -5.70 -9.55 4.34
C PHE A 107 -5.85 -10.03 2.90
N THR A 108 -5.41 -11.25 2.58
CA THR A 108 -5.53 -11.84 1.24
C THR A 108 -6.98 -11.87 0.78
N LYS A 109 -7.92 -12.22 1.67
CA LYS A 109 -9.35 -12.23 1.38
C LYS A 109 -9.94 -10.83 1.17
N GLN A 110 -9.51 -9.85 1.96
CA GLN A 110 -9.99 -8.47 1.86
C GLN A 110 -9.58 -7.80 0.54
N PHE A 111 -8.38 -8.10 0.04
CA PHE A 111 -7.83 -7.51 -1.18
C PHE A 111 -7.92 -8.43 -2.41
N GLU A 112 -8.37 -9.68 -2.22
CA GLU A 112 -8.44 -10.74 -3.24
C GLU A 112 -7.07 -10.97 -3.91
N LEU A 113 -6.02 -11.02 -3.08
CA LEU A 113 -4.67 -11.25 -3.58
C LEU A 113 -4.57 -12.67 -4.14
N LYS A 114 -3.82 -12.80 -5.24
CA LYS A 114 -3.51 -14.09 -5.88
C LYS A 114 -2.16 -14.65 -5.44
N ILE A 115 -1.51 -13.97 -4.51
CA ILE A 115 -0.23 -14.33 -3.92
C ILE A 115 -0.45 -15.33 -2.78
N SER A 116 0.45 -16.30 -2.65
CA SER A 116 0.49 -17.25 -1.53
C SER A 116 1.71 -17.11 -0.62
N SER A 117 2.78 -16.42 -1.05
CA SER A 117 3.96 -16.18 -0.21
C SER A 117 3.64 -15.21 0.92
N LYS A 118 3.96 -15.60 2.15
CA LYS A 118 3.79 -14.72 3.32
C LYS A 118 4.71 -13.50 3.23
N GLU A 119 5.90 -13.64 2.67
CA GLU A 119 6.84 -12.54 2.48
C GLU A 119 6.25 -11.50 1.52
N GLU A 120 5.71 -11.93 0.39
CA GLU A 120 5.04 -11.04 -0.56
C GLU A 120 3.78 -10.39 0.03
N ILE A 121 2.97 -11.14 0.78
CA ILE A 121 1.81 -10.57 1.48
C ILE A 121 2.25 -9.54 2.52
N LEU A 122 3.34 -9.78 3.27
CA LEU A 122 3.86 -8.85 4.26
C LEU A 122 4.35 -7.54 3.62
N ARG A 123 4.98 -7.60 2.44
CA ARG A 123 5.35 -6.40 1.66
C ARG A 123 4.12 -5.57 1.30
N GLU A 124 3.06 -6.22 0.80
CA GLU A 124 1.81 -5.53 0.45
C GLU A 124 1.06 -5.01 1.68
N MET A 125 1.08 -5.73 2.80
CA MET A 125 0.53 -5.23 4.08
C MET A 125 1.22 -3.94 4.51
N LEU A 126 2.56 -3.90 4.44
CA LEU A 126 3.35 -2.70 4.76
C LEU A 126 2.97 -1.54 3.85
N ILE A 127 2.97 -1.74 2.53
CA ILE A 127 2.63 -0.69 1.56
C ILE A 127 1.20 -0.19 1.76
N ASN A 128 0.25 -1.11 2.00
CA ASN A 128 -1.14 -0.76 2.25
C ASN A 128 -1.31 0.04 3.55
N LYS A 129 -0.61 -0.35 4.62
CA LYS A 129 -0.63 0.38 5.90
C LYS A 129 -0.05 1.78 5.71
N ILE A 130 1.07 1.92 4.99
CA ILE A 130 1.67 3.21 4.63
C ILE A 130 0.67 4.08 3.83
N ALA A 131 -0.04 3.50 2.86
CA ALA A 131 -1.05 4.20 2.08
C ALA A 131 -2.22 4.71 2.94
N ASN A 132 -2.66 3.95 3.95
CA ASN A 132 -3.75 4.35 4.83
C ASN A 132 -3.37 5.48 5.79
N ILE A 133 -2.13 5.49 6.30
CA ILE A 133 -1.62 6.58 7.16
C ILE A 133 -1.20 7.83 6.38
N ASN A 134 -1.03 7.74 5.05
CA ASN A 134 -0.63 8.87 4.20
C ASN A 134 -1.78 9.91 4.07
N PRO A 135 -1.65 11.13 4.60
CA PRO A 135 -2.72 12.12 4.55
C PRO A 135 -3.10 12.55 3.13
N ALA A 136 -2.12 12.66 2.22
CA ALA A 136 -2.34 12.98 0.81
C ALA A 136 -3.24 11.96 0.10
N PHE A 137 -3.31 10.73 0.61
CA PHE A 137 -4.09 9.64 0.04
C PHE A 137 -5.51 9.57 0.63
N ALA A 138 -5.82 10.35 1.68
CA ALA A 138 -7.06 10.24 2.45
C ALA A 138 -8.34 10.32 1.60
N LYS A 139 -8.35 11.15 0.55
CA LYS A 139 -9.48 11.24 -0.39
C LYS A 139 -9.81 9.89 -1.04
N TYR A 140 -8.79 9.09 -1.32
CA TYR A 140 -8.90 7.81 -2.02
C TYR A 140 -8.89 6.60 -1.08
N ARG A 141 -8.83 6.81 0.24
CA ARG A 141 -8.68 5.75 1.25
C ARG A 141 -9.66 4.60 1.08
N GLU A 142 -10.91 4.87 0.71
CA GLU A 142 -11.91 3.81 0.54
C GLU A 142 -11.54 2.73 -0.50
N LEU A 143 -10.62 3.03 -1.42
CA LEU A 143 -10.10 2.08 -2.42
C LEU A 143 -9.23 0.98 -1.79
N PHE A 144 -8.53 1.29 -0.70
CA PHE A 144 -7.53 0.44 -0.05
C PHE A 144 -7.68 0.42 1.49
N ASP A 145 -8.86 0.79 1.97
CA ASP A 145 -9.20 0.88 3.39
C ASP A 145 -8.84 -0.42 4.12
N ASP A 146 -8.16 -0.27 5.26
CA ASP A 146 -7.71 -1.33 6.15
C ASP A 146 -8.41 -1.30 7.52
N GLY A 147 -9.47 -0.51 7.72
CA GLY A 147 -10.08 -0.32 9.03
C GLY A 147 -10.64 -1.60 9.70
N ASN A 148 -10.91 -2.64 8.92
CA ASN A 148 -11.23 -3.97 9.45
C ASN A 148 -10.00 -4.68 10.07
N LEU A 149 -8.82 -4.48 9.46
CA LEU A 149 -7.55 -5.11 9.85
C LEU A 149 -6.94 -4.40 11.06
N GLU A 150 -7.15 -3.10 11.22
CA GLU A 150 -6.72 -2.31 12.41
C GLU A 150 -7.25 -2.86 13.74
N LYS A 151 -8.33 -3.67 13.71
CA LYS A 151 -8.84 -4.36 14.92
C LYS A 151 -7.90 -5.48 15.39
N ASN A 152 -7.00 -5.95 14.52
CA ASN A 152 -5.98 -6.93 14.84
C ASN A 152 -4.71 -6.18 15.31
N ARG A 153 -4.30 -6.45 16.55
CA ARG A 153 -3.13 -5.79 17.18
C ARG A 153 -1.82 -5.98 16.40
N ILE A 154 -1.68 -7.07 15.65
CA ILE A 154 -0.48 -7.32 14.84
C ILE A 154 -0.44 -6.33 13.69
N TYR A 155 -1.57 -6.10 13.01
CA TYR A 155 -1.67 -5.14 11.90
C TYR A 155 -1.60 -3.69 12.40
N GLU A 156 -2.21 -3.42 13.55
CA GLU A 156 -2.15 -2.12 14.22
C GLU A 156 -0.68 -1.68 14.44
N ASN A 157 0.15 -2.58 14.98
CA ASN A 157 1.56 -2.33 15.29
C ASN A 157 2.54 -2.58 14.14
N LEU A 158 2.06 -2.95 12.94
CA LEU A 158 2.90 -3.44 11.85
C LEU A 158 4.07 -2.50 11.50
N ILE A 159 3.83 -1.19 11.39
CA ILE A 159 4.89 -0.22 11.07
C ILE A 159 5.91 -0.12 12.21
N VAL A 160 5.45 -0.13 13.46
CA VAL A 160 6.33 -0.05 14.64
C VAL A 160 7.22 -1.30 14.69
N ASP A 161 6.63 -2.48 14.59
CA ASP A 161 7.36 -3.74 14.68
C ASP A 161 8.36 -3.93 13.53
N LEU A 162 7.97 -3.55 12.31
CA LEU A 162 8.89 -3.58 11.17
C LEU A 162 9.97 -2.50 11.29
N SER A 163 9.66 -1.33 11.86
CA SER A 163 10.68 -0.32 12.13
C SER A 163 11.72 -0.84 13.11
N ASP A 164 11.30 -1.45 14.22
CA ASP A 164 12.18 -2.07 15.22
C ASP A 164 13.09 -3.12 14.58
N TYR A 165 12.51 -3.98 13.73
CA TYR A 165 13.26 -4.99 13.01
C TYR A 165 14.31 -4.39 12.04
N PHE A 166 13.92 -3.40 11.24
CA PHE A 166 14.81 -2.80 10.23
C PHE A 166 15.82 -1.80 10.83
N GLU A 167 15.62 -1.32 12.05
CA GLU A 167 16.56 -0.41 12.72
C GLU A 167 17.91 -1.08 12.99
N SER A 168 17.92 -2.39 13.26
CA SER A 168 19.16 -3.15 13.48
C SER A 168 19.77 -3.70 12.19
N LYS A 169 19.20 -3.41 11.02
CA LYS A 169 19.64 -3.97 9.73
C LYS A 169 20.44 -2.93 8.93
N PRO A 170 21.32 -3.36 8.00
CA PRO A 170 22.08 -2.42 7.20
C PRO A 170 21.14 -1.51 6.39
N PRO A 171 21.44 -0.20 6.27
CA PRO A 171 20.58 0.73 5.55
C PRO A 171 20.62 0.48 4.04
N LEU A 172 19.55 0.88 3.33
CA LEU A 172 19.60 1.11 1.90
C LEU A 172 19.91 2.59 1.67
N HIS A 173 21.04 2.87 1.01
CA HIS A 173 21.63 4.20 0.95
C HIS A 173 21.93 4.76 2.36
N PHE A 174 21.26 5.85 2.75
CA PHE A 174 21.52 6.60 3.99
C PHE A 174 20.42 6.44 5.04
N SER A 175 19.53 5.46 4.89
CA SER A 175 18.38 5.28 5.79
C SER A 175 17.98 3.81 5.92
N ASN A 176 17.41 3.44 7.07
CA ASN A 176 16.68 2.18 7.18
C ASN A 176 15.48 2.18 6.20
N LEU A 177 15.03 0.98 5.80
CA LEU A 177 14.02 0.80 4.77
C LEU A 177 12.68 1.46 5.13
N ILE A 178 12.19 1.27 6.35
CA ILE A 178 10.86 1.80 6.75
C ILE A 178 10.87 3.32 6.74
N ARG A 179 11.91 3.94 7.29
CA ARG A 179 12.09 5.40 7.26
C ARG A 179 12.24 5.91 5.83
N LEU A 180 12.94 5.19 4.96
CA LEU A 180 13.06 5.58 3.55
C LEU A 180 11.70 5.65 2.86
N LEU A 181 10.80 4.69 3.14
CA LEU A 181 9.44 4.66 2.59
C LEU A 181 8.55 5.78 3.14
N LEU A 182 8.76 6.21 4.39
CA LEU A 182 7.97 7.27 5.03
C LEU A 182 8.44 8.69 4.67
N LYS A 183 9.70 8.88 4.28
CA LYS A 183 10.28 10.20 3.97
C LYS A 183 9.48 11.06 2.98
N PRO A 184 8.95 10.53 1.86
CA PRO A 184 8.13 11.34 0.96
C PRO A 184 6.90 11.91 1.67
N ILE A 185 6.24 11.10 2.50
CA ILE A 185 5.07 11.47 3.28
C ILE A 185 5.43 12.57 4.29
N GLU A 186 6.56 12.43 5.00
CA GLU A 186 7.04 13.45 5.94
C GLU A 186 7.36 14.78 5.25
N ALA A 187 7.96 14.72 4.05
CA ALA A 187 8.36 15.92 3.30
C ALA A 187 7.17 16.67 2.70
N SER A 188 6.09 15.96 2.35
CA SER A 188 4.89 16.55 1.75
C SER A 188 3.63 15.79 2.18
N PRO A 189 3.15 15.99 3.43
CA PRO A 189 2.10 15.16 4.02
C PRO A 189 0.77 15.19 3.26
N ASP A 190 0.40 16.35 2.72
CA ASP A 190 -0.93 16.60 2.15
C ASP A 190 -0.94 16.70 0.61
N SER A 191 0.18 16.40 -0.06
CA SER A 191 0.27 16.53 -1.52
C SER A 191 0.97 15.35 -2.18
N ILE A 192 0.22 14.62 -3.02
CA ILE A 192 0.71 13.52 -3.87
C ILE A 192 1.80 14.04 -4.81
N GLU A 193 1.58 15.21 -5.42
CA GLU A 193 2.56 15.84 -6.31
C GLU A 193 3.85 16.20 -5.56
N GLY A 194 3.72 16.77 -4.35
CA GLY A 194 4.88 17.10 -3.52
C GLY A 194 5.68 15.86 -3.09
N GLN A 195 5.00 14.75 -2.80
CA GLN A 195 5.65 13.45 -2.52
C GLN A 195 6.43 12.95 -3.75
N LEU A 196 5.85 13.00 -4.95
CA LEU A 196 6.53 12.64 -6.19
C LEU A 196 7.73 13.55 -6.48
N ASN A 197 7.59 14.86 -6.26
CA ASN A 197 8.69 15.81 -6.44
C ASN A 197 9.84 15.55 -5.47
N TYR A 198 9.54 15.18 -4.23
CA TYR A 198 10.55 14.76 -3.26
C TYR A 198 11.31 13.52 -3.76
N ILE A 199 10.59 12.47 -4.18
CA ILE A 199 11.17 11.23 -4.71
C ILE A 199 12.02 11.48 -5.97
N LYS A 200 11.60 12.39 -6.85
CA LYS A 200 12.35 12.72 -8.07
C LYS A 200 13.69 13.38 -7.79
N THR A 201 13.81 14.08 -6.66
CA THR A 201 14.96 14.94 -6.35
C THR A 201 15.94 14.34 -5.35
N HIS A 202 15.62 13.18 -4.74
CA HIS A 202 16.41 12.53 -3.69
C HIS A 202 16.50 11.01 -3.93
#